data_AF-A0A934RG64-F1
#
_entry.id   AF-A0A934RG64-F1
#
_cell.length_a   1.000
_cell.length_b   1.000
_cell.length_c   1.000
_cell.angle_alpha   90.00
_cell.angle_beta   90.00
_cell.angle_gamma   90.00
#
_symmetry.space_group_name_H-M   'P 1'
#
loop_
_entity.id
_entity.type
_entity.pdbx_description
1 polymer ?
#
loop_
_entity_poly.entity_id
_entity_poly.type
_entity_poly.pdbx_seq_one_letter_code
_entity_poly.pdbx_strand_id
1 'polypeptide(L)' 'MILGLVSSGLAEPERPHLVLVMADNQGWAQVGYRGHPFLNTPNLDAMATSGIRFERFYAAAPICSPNSRCLHDSCGIDTP' A
#
# COMPACT_ATOMS: atom_id res chain seq x y z
N MET A 1 -28.42 36.33 -35.18
CA MET A 1 -27.40 36.25 -34.13
C MET A 1 -27.65 34.96 -33.36
N ILE A 2 -27.12 33.84 -33.85
CA ILE A 2 -27.33 32.51 -33.27
C ILE A 2 -26.32 32.35 -32.14
N LEU A 3 -26.79 32.31 -30.90
CA LEU A 3 -25.99 32.09 -29.71
C LEU A 3 -25.81 30.58 -29.53
N GLY A 4 -24.62 30.07 -29.85
CA GLY A 4 -24.25 28.66 -29.65
C GLY A 4 -23.89 28.39 -28.19
N LEU A 5 -24.60 27.45 -27.56
CA LEU A 5 -24.29 26.92 -26.23
C LEU A 5 -23.16 25.89 -26.38
N VAL A 6 -21.96 26.21 -25.90
CA VAL A 6 -20.84 25.24 -25.81
C VAL A 6 -20.98 24.51 -24.48
N SER A 7 -21.37 23.24 -24.53
CA SER A 7 -21.35 22.37 -23.36
C SER A 7 -19.92 21.87 -23.13
N SER A 8 -19.23 22.43 -22.14
CA SER A 8 -17.94 21.93 -21.67
C SER A 8 -18.19 20.69 -20.81
N GLY A 9 -17.95 19.51 -21.37
CA GLY A 9 -17.93 18.27 -20.60
C GLY A 9 -16.80 18.31 -19.58
N LEU A 10 -17.14 18.30 -18.29
CA LEU A 10 -16.16 18.04 -17.23
C LEU A 10 -15.74 16.57 -17.37
N ALA A 11 -14.46 16.33 -17.68
CA ALA A 11 -13.91 14.99 -17.65
C ALA A 11 -13.98 14.47 -16.22
N GLU A 12 -14.69 13.35 -16.02
CA GLU A 12 -14.75 12.68 -14.73
C GLU A 12 -13.32 12.36 -14.26
N PRO A 13 -12.93 12.73 -13.03
CA PRO A 13 -11.59 12.45 -12.54
C PRO A 13 -11.34 10.94 -12.61
N GLU A 14 -10.26 10.58 -13.31
CA GLU A 14 -9.89 9.18 -13.50
C GLU A 14 -9.68 8.52 -12.14
N ARG A 15 -10.35 7.39 -11.92
CA ARG A 15 -10.30 6.69 -10.63
C ARG A 15 -8.88 6.15 -10.44
N PRO A 16 -8.18 6.50 -9.35
CA PRO A 16 -6.83 6.00 -9.13
C PRO A 16 -6.84 4.49 -8.95
N HIS A 17 -5.82 3.82 -9.48
CA HIS A 17 -5.60 2.40 -9.22
C HIS A 17 -4.91 2.22 -7.87
N LEU A 18 -5.48 1.38 -7.00
CA LEU A 18 -4.88 0.99 -5.73
C LEU A 18 -4.26 -0.40 -5.86
N VAL A 19 -2.94 -0.49 -5.66
CA VAL A 19 -2.20 -1.76 -5.64
C VAL A 19 -1.69 -2.01 -4.23
N LEU A 20 -2.14 -3.11 -3.62
CA LEU A 20 -1.69 -3.54 -2.30
C LEU A 20 -0.68 -4.68 -2.45
N VAL A 21 0.56 -4.45 -2.03
CA VAL A 21 1.63 -5.45 -2.05
C VAL A 21 1.99 -5.85 -0.62
N MET A 22 1.88 -7.14 -0.30
CA MET A 22 2.25 -7.72 0.98
C MET A 22 3.33 -8.78 0.76
N ALA A 23 4.38 -8.74 1.56
CA ALA A 23 5.38 -9.80 1.62
C ALA A 23 5.11 -10.72 2.82
N ASP A 24 5.19 -12.04 2.60
CA ASP A 24 5.04 -13.03 3.66
C ASP A 24 6.38 -13.23 4.39
N ASN A 25 6.32 -13.32 5.71
CA ASN A 25 7.47 -13.51 6.61
C ASN A 25 8.64 -12.52 6.47
N GLN A 26 8.47 -11.39 5.78
CA GLN A 26 9.53 -10.39 5.65
C GLN A 26 9.76 -9.69 6.99
N GLY A 27 10.97 -9.85 7.53
CA GLY A 27 11.40 -9.18 8.75
C GLY A 27 11.60 -7.68 8.54
N TRP A 28 11.39 -6.92 9.61
CA TRP A 28 11.49 -5.46 9.61
C TRP A 28 12.77 -4.93 8.97
N ALA A 29 13.93 -5.50 9.28
CA ALA A 29 15.23 -5.05 8.79
C ALA A 29 15.66 -5.71 7.45
N GLN A 30 14.82 -6.56 6.85
CA GLN A 30 15.15 -7.32 5.63
C GLN A 30 14.87 -6.52 4.34
N VAL A 31 15.41 -5.31 4.27
CA VAL A 31 15.27 -4.37 3.14
C VAL A 31 16.48 -3.46 3.03
N GLY A 32 16.84 -3.08 1.81
CA GLY A 32 17.97 -2.20 1.48
C GLY A 32 17.86 -0.83 2.14
N TYR A 33 16.69 -0.20 2.10
CA TYR A 33 16.46 1.12 2.70
C TYR A 33 16.61 1.17 4.24
N ARG A 34 16.72 0.02 4.92
CA ARG A 34 17.05 -0.07 6.36
C ARG A 34 18.52 -0.41 6.62
N GLY A 35 19.35 -0.42 5.59
CA GLY A 35 20.79 -0.68 5.68
C GLY A 35 21.14 -2.16 5.79
N HIS A 36 20.31 -3.07 5.24
CA HIS A 36 20.66 -4.48 5.22
C HIS A 36 21.95 -4.72 4.41
N PRO A 37 22.98 -5.39 4.96
CA PRO A 37 24.32 -5.43 4.37
C PRO A 37 24.41 -6.19 3.04
N PHE A 38 23.46 -7.10 2.78
CA PHE A 38 23.49 -7.99 1.61
C PHE A 38 22.25 -7.90 0.70
N LEU A 39 21.15 -7.33 1.20
CA LEU A 39 19.88 -7.38 0.46
C LEU A 39 19.76 -6.11 -0.38
N ASN A 40 19.68 -6.30 -1.69
CA ASN A 40 19.48 -5.22 -2.63
C ASN A 40 18.01 -5.19 -3.04
N THR A 41 17.26 -4.16 -2.62
CA THR A 41 15.82 -4.02 -2.89
C THR A 41 15.50 -2.71 -3.62
N PRO A 42 16.03 -2.50 -4.84
CA PRO A 42 16.03 -1.19 -5.49
C PRO A 42 14.61 -0.62 -5.71
N ASN A 43 13.63 -1.47 -6.00
CA ASN A 43 12.24 -1.04 -6.17
C ASN A 43 11.60 -0.61 -4.84
N LEU A 44 11.89 -1.33 -3.74
CA LEU A 44 11.40 -0.96 -2.41
C LEU A 44 12.08 0.32 -1.92
N ASP A 45 13.36 0.49 -2.24
CA ASP A 45 14.16 1.66 -1.84
C ASP A 45 13.70 2.92 -2.59
N ALA A 46 13.39 2.78 -3.88
CA ALA A 46 12.77 3.85 -4.67
C ALA A 46 11.39 4.24 -4.10
N MET A 47 10.53 3.27 -3.76
CA MET A 47 9.23 3.53 -3.12
C MET A 47 9.37 4.18 -1.74
N ALA A 48 10.37 3.77 -0.95
CA ALA A 48 10.65 4.36 0.36
C ALA A 48 11.10 5.83 0.26
N THR A 49 11.69 6.23 -0.86
CA THR A 49 12.17 7.60 -1.11
C THR A 49 11.09 8.48 -1.74
N SER A 50 10.25 7.94 -2.61
CA SER A 50 9.20 8.70 -3.31
C SER A 50 7.88 8.79 -2.54
N GLY A 51 7.67 7.91 -1.55
CA GLY A 51 6.42 7.78 -0.82
C GLY A 51 6.51 8.13 0.67
N ILE A 52 5.47 7.74 1.40
CA ILE A 52 5.42 7.84 2.86
C ILE A 52 5.82 6.50 3.46
N ARG A 53 6.71 6.53 4.46
CA ARG A 53 7.20 5.34 5.16
C ARG A 53 6.79 5.35 6.62
N PHE A 54 6.16 4.27 7.07
CA PHE A 54 5.80 4.08 8.47
C PHE A 54 6.95 3.41 9.22
N GLU A 55 7.52 4.11 10.20
CA GLU A 55 8.59 3.58 11.06
C GLU A 55 8.09 2.69 12.20
N ARG A 56 6.77 2.64 12.42
CA ARG A 56 6.15 1.82 13.47
C ARG A 56 4.84 1.24 12.95
N PHE A 57 4.95 0.34 11.97
CA PHE A 57 3.84 -0.45 11.46
C PHE A 57 3.90 -1.85 12.05
N TYR A 58 2.88 -2.24 12.81
CA TYR A 58 2.83 -3.53 13.49
C TYR A 58 1.82 -4.45 12.81
N ALA A 59 2.22 -5.71 12.63
CA ALA A 59 1.30 -6.77 12.23
C ALA A 59 0.23 -6.97 13.31
N ALA A 60 -0.99 -7.30 12.91
CA ALA A 60 -2.09 -7.58 13.85
C ALA A 60 -1.81 -8.84 14.69
N ALA A 61 -1.06 -9.80 14.13
CA ALA A 61 -0.66 -11.03 14.79
C ALA A 61 0.67 -11.56 14.22
N PRO A 62 1.48 -12.32 14.99
CA PRO A 62 2.78 -12.81 14.55
C PRO A 62 2.69 -14.11 13.69
N ILE A 63 1.51 -14.45 13.19
CA ILE A 63 1.27 -15.65 12.36
C ILE A 63 0.43 -15.29 11.13
N CYS A 64 0.66 -16.01 10.02
CA CYS A 64 0.19 -15.62 8.69
C CYS A 64 -1.34 -15.48 8.60
N SER A 65 -2.10 -16.48 9.07
CA SER A 65 -3.56 -16.54 8.91
C SER A 65 -4.30 -15.33 9.51
N PRO A 66 -4.12 -14.98 10.80
CA PRO A 66 -4.77 -13.79 11.34
C PRO A 66 -4.20 -12.48 10.78
N ASN A 67 -2.90 -12.40 10.43
CA ASN A 67 -2.34 -11.17 9.85
C ASN A 67 -2.93 -10.85 8.47
N SER A 68 -3.00 -11.83 7.57
CA SER A 68 -3.62 -11.65 6.25
C SER A 68 -5.11 -11.36 6.39
N ARG A 69 -5.82 -12.07 7.26
CA ARG A 69 -7.25 -11.85 7.49
C ARG A 69 -7.55 -10.44 7.99
N CYS A 70 -6.76 -9.88 8.90
CA CYS A 70 -6.95 -8.51 9.39
C CYS A 70 -6.70 -7.42 8.33
N LEU A 71 -5.97 -7.72 7.25
CA LEU A 71 -5.76 -6.79 6.15
C LEU A 71 -6.90 -6.84 5.13
N HIS A 72 -7.44 -8.03 4.86
CA HIS A 72 -8.53 -8.22 3.91
C HIS A 72 -9.89 -7.87 4.51
N ASP A 73 -10.11 -8.29 5.75
CA ASP A 73 -11.32 -8.07 6.52
C ASP A 73 -10.97 -7.31 7.80
N SER A 74 -11.89 -6.50 8.32
CA SER A 74 -11.72 -5.90 9.65
C SER A 74 -11.43 -7.01 10.67
N CYS A 75 -10.46 -6.79 11.55
CA CYS A 75 -10.15 -7.67 12.69
C CYS A 75 -11.37 -7.79 13.61
N GLY A 76 -12.32 -8.63 13.24
CA GLY A 76 -13.37 -9.13 14.10
C GLY A 76 -12.78 -10.29 14.88
N ILE A 77 -12.56 -10.09 16.17
CA ILE A 77 -12.09 -11.13 17.09
C ILE A 77 -13.19 -12.16 17.42
N ASP A 78 -14.32 -12.08 16.71
CA ASP A 78 -15.55 -12.85 16.90
C ASP A 78 -15.66 -14.04 15.94
N THR A 79 -14.60 -14.84 15.82
CA THR A 79 -14.79 -16.26 15.51
C THR A 79 -14.80 -17.01 16.85
N PRO A 80 -15.80 -17.87 17.13
CA PRO A 80 -15.78 -18.69 18.33
C PRO A 80 -14.52 -19.55 18.43
#